data_AF-A0A973BQ18-F1
#
_entry.id   AF-A0A973BQ18-F1
#
_cell.length_a   1.000
_cell.length_b   1.000
_cell.length_c   1.000
_cell.angle_alpha   90.00
_cell.angle_beta   90.00
_cell.angle_gamma   90.00
#
_symmetry.space_group_name_H-M   'P 1'
#
loop_
_entity.id
_entity.type
_entity.pdbx_description
1 polymer ?
#
loop_
_entity_poly.entity_id
_entity_poly.type
_entity_poly.pdbx_seq_one_letter_code
_entity_poly.pdbx_strand_id
1 'polypeptide(L)'
;MANAEIPLTAKSSKTNYVQQLEERVDALESRNVFQDDVIEQLSEELAAHQHEISELKHQIQLVANRLKDAGSLSDDIDDVEPPPPHY
;
A
#
# COMPACT_ATOMS: atom_id res chain seq x y z
N MET A 1 12.17 18.71 64.96
CA MET A 1 12.20 18.66 63.49
C MET A 1 12.85 17.34 63.10
N ALA A 2 12.05 16.33 62.73
CA ALA A 2 12.57 15.02 62.34
C ALA A 2 12.90 15.06 60.84
N ASN A 3 14.19 15.14 60.50
CA ASN A 3 14.65 14.98 59.13
C ASN A 3 14.47 13.51 58.76
N ALA A 4 13.49 13.23 57.91
CA ALA A 4 13.32 11.92 57.30
C ALA A 4 14.48 11.70 56.31
N GLU A 5 15.54 11.05 56.78
CA GLU A 5 16.60 10.52 55.92
C GLU A 5 16.01 9.40 55.06
N ILE A 6 15.54 9.76 53.86
CA ILE A 6 15.25 8.78 52.82
C ILE A 6 16.58 8.06 52.53
N PRO A 7 16.67 6.73 52.69
CA PRO A 7 17.95 6.04 52.60
C PRO A 7 18.51 6.16 51.18
N LEU A 8 19.78 6.52 51.06
CA LEU A 8 20.51 6.73 49.78
C LEU A 8 20.32 5.56 48.79
N THR A 9 20.14 4.34 49.29
CA THR A 9 19.85 3.13 48.49
C THR A 9 18.53 3.23 47.70
N ALA A 10 17.48 3.79 48.29
CA ALA A 10 16.18 3.93 47.65
C ALA A 10 16.18 5.01 46.55
N LYS A 11 17.00 6.06 46.72
CA LYS A 11 17.24 7.05 45.66
C LYS A 11 18.01 6.43 44.49
N SER A 12 19.07 5.68 44.77
CA SER A 12 19.88 4.99 43.75
C SER A 12 19.05 4.00 42.93
N SER A 13 18.21 3.19 43.58
CA SER A 13 17.32 2.25 42.89
C SER A 13 16.31 2.95 41.98
N LYS A 14 15.73 4.07 42.42
CA LYS A 14 14.84 4.90 41.58
C LYS A 14 15.58 5.48 40.38
N THR A 15 16.78 6.00 40.58
CA THR A 15 17.61 6.53 39.47
C THR A 15 17.94 5.44 38.45
N ASN A 16 18.30 4.25 38.91
CA ASN A 16 18.59 3.13 38.00
C ASN A 16 17.36 2.68 37.21
N TYR A 17 16.19 2.66 37.85
CA TYR A 17 14.93 2.35 37.16
C TYR A 17 14.58 3.41 36.09
N VAL A 18 14.78 4.70 36.39
CA VAL A 18 14.57 5.77 35.41
C VAL A 18 15.53 5.62 34.24
N GLN A 19 16.82 5.34 34.48
CA GLN A 19 17.79 5.10 33.41
C GLN A 19 17.41 3.91 32.52
N GLN A 20 16.95 2.79 33.11
CA GLN A 20 16.47 1.64 32.33
C GLN A 20 15.24 1.98 31.48
N LEU A 21 14.37 2.88 31.96
CA LEU A 21 13.22 3.34 31.18
C LEU A 21 13.66 4.27 30.05
N GLU A 22 14.57 5.20 30.30
CA GLU A 22 15.15 6.09 29.27
C GLU A 22 15.81 5.28 28.15
N GLU A 23 16.66 4.30 28.48
CA GLU A 23 17.29 3.41 27.48
C GLU A 23 16.25 2.65 26.63
N ARG A 24 15.15 2.23 27.25
CA ARG A 24 14.06 1.56 26.54
C ARG A 24 13.27 2.52 25.66
N VAL A 25 13.07 3.76 26.08
CA VAL A 25 12.40 4.79 25.28
C VAL A 25 13.27 5.13 24.08
N ASP A 26 14.57 5.38 24.26
CA ASP A 26 15.51 5.69 23.18
C ASP A 26 15.53 4.57 22.12
N ALA A 27 15.55 3.31 22.57
CA ALA A 27 15.48 2.16 21.67
C ALA A 27 14.15 2.07 20.90
N LEU A 28 13.03 2.43 21.54
CA LEU A 28 11.72 2.46 20.91
C LEU A 28 11.61 3.61 19.91
N GLU A 29 12.15 4.79 20.22
CA GLU A 29 12.18 5.94 19.33
C GLU A 29 13.02 5.65 18.07
N SER A 30 14.22 5.08 18.24
CA SER A 30 15.05 4.65 17.12
C SER A 30 14.33 3.65 16.22
N ARG A 31 13.64 2.67 16.82
CA ARG A 31 12.84 1.70 16.07
C ARG A 31 11.61 2.33 15.41
N ASN A 32 11.02 3.37 16.01
CA ASN A 32 9.85 4.05 15.46
C ASN A 32 10.22 4.83 14.20
N VAL A 33 11.31 5.61 14.24
CA VAL A 33 11.83 6.31 13.05
C VAL A 33 12.09 5.34 11.89
N PHE A 34 12.76 4.22 12.17
CA PHE A 34 12.99 3.20 11.13
C PHE A 34 11.69 2.61 10.57
N GLN A 35 10.66 2.45 11.41
CA GLN A 35 9.36 1.96 10.94
C GLN A 35 8.66 3.00 10.06
N ASP A 36 8.76 4.29 10.40
CA ASP A 36 8.18 5.36 9.59
C ASP A 36 8.83 5.41 8.20
N ASP A 37 10.16 5.31 8.11
CA ASP A 37 10.90 5.24 6.84
C ASP A 37 10.45 4.04 5.99
N VAL A 38 10.24 2.87 6.62
CA VAL A 38 9.77 1.66 5.94
C VAL A 38 8.33 1.82 5.45
N ILE A 39 7.46 2.45 6.24
CA ILE A 39 6.07 2.70 5.85
C ILE A 39 6.01 3.64 4.65
N GLU A 40 6.82 4.68 4.62
CA GLU A 40 6.90 5.61 3.49
C GLU A 40 7.32 4.88 2.21
N GLN A 41 8.40 4.10 2.27
CA GLN A 41 8.86 3.29 1.13
C GLN A 41 7.77 2.31 0.63
N LEU A 42 7.11 1.60 1.55
CA LEU A 42 6.03 0.68 1.19
C LEU A 42 4.83 1.40 0.55
N SER A 43 4.52 2.62 1.00
CA SER A 43 3.46 3.43 0.43
C SER A 43 3.78 3.88 -0.99
N GLU A 44 5.02 4.28 -1.25
CA GLU A 44 5.49 4.67 -2.59
C GLU A 44 5.43 3.49 -3.57
N GLU A 45 5.96 2.33 -3.18
CA GLU A 45 5.94 1.11 -4.00
C GLU A 45 4.50 0.64 -4.26
N LEU A 46 3.61 0.72 -3.27
CA LEU A 46 2.20 0.37 -3.45
C LEU A 46 1.51 1.31 -4.45
N ALA A 47 1.81 2.60 -4.41
CA ALA A 47 1.27 3.56 -5.36
C ALA A 47 1.77 3.28 -6.79
N ALA A 48 3.06 2.96 -6.95
CA ALA A 48 3.64 2.58 -8.23
C ALA A 48 2.97 1.32 -8.80
N HIS A 49 2.84 0.25 -8.01
CA HIS A 49 2.15 -0.96 -8.43
C HIS A 49 0.68 -0.73 -8.75
N GLN A 50 -0.01 0.13 -7.99
CA GLN A 50 -1.41 0.45 -8.26
C GLN A 50 -1.57 1.17 -9.61
N HIS A 51 -0.61 2.02 -9.98
CA HIS A 51 -0.57 2.67 -11.27
C HIS A 51 -0.38 1.65 -12.40
N GLU A 52 0.64 0.79 -12.31
CA GLU A 52 0.91 -0.26 -13.30
C GLU A 52 -0.29 -1.20 -13.50
N ILE A 53 -0.93 -1.64 -12.41
CA ILE A 53 -2.14 -2.48 -12.47
C ILE A 53 -3.27 -1.75 -13.20
N SER A 54 -3.42 -0.45 -12.99
CA SER A 54 -4.45 0.35 -13.68
C SER A 54 -4.19 0.38 -15.18
N GLU A 55 -2.94 0.60 -15.59
CA GLU A 55 -2.54 0.60 -16.99
C GLU A 55 -2.77 -0.77 -17.64
N LEU A 56 -2.37 -1.85 -16.97
CA LEU A 56 -2.59 -3.22 -17.44
C LEU A 56 -4.08 -3.53 -17.61
N LYS A 57 -4.91 -3.14 -16.64
CA LYS A 57 -6.37 -3.30 -16.74
C LYS A 57 -6.94 -2.55 -17.94
N HIS A 58 -6.46 -1.33 -18.20
CA HIS A 58 -6.89 -0.56 -19.36
C HIS A 58 -6.50 -1.25 -20.68
N GLN A 59 -5.26 -1.72 -20.78
CA GLN A 59 -4.79 -2.45 -21.97
C GLN A 59 -5.61 -3.73 -22.21
N ILE A 60 -5.90 -4.50 -21.16
CA ILE A 60 -6.75 -5.70 -21.26
C ILE A 60 -8.15 -5.34 -21.76
N GLN A 61 -8.75 -4.27 -21.26
CA GLN A 61 -10.06 -3.80 -21.75
C GLN A 61 -10.02 -3.42 -23.23
N LEU A 62 -8.97 -2.72 -23.68
CA LEU A 62 -8.81 -2.38 -25.10
C LEU A 62 -8.69 -3.63 -25.98
N VAL A 63 -7.93 -4.64 -25.54
CA VAL A 63 -7.81 -5.92 -26.25
C VAL A 63 -9.15 -6.65 -26.29
N ALA A 64 -9.87 -6.71 -25.17
CA ALA A 64 -11.19 -7.34 -25.09
C ALA A 64 -12.20 -6.66 -26.03
N ASN A 65 -12.21 -5.34 -26.09
CA ASN A 65 -13.07 -4.57 -27.00
C ASN A 65 -12.73 -4.87 -28.46
N ARG A 66 -11.45 -4.84 -28.84
CA ARG A 66 -11.02 -5.19 -30.21
C ARG A 66 -11.42 -6.60 -30.61
N LEU A 67 -11.32 -7.57 -29.70
CA LEU A 67 -11.73 -8.94 -29.97
C LEU A 67 -13.25 -9.05 -30.19
N LYS A 68 -14.04 -8.32 -29.40
CA LYS A 68 -15.50 -8.25 -29.57
C LYS A 68 -15.86 -7.64 -30.92
N ASP A 69 -15.23 -6.54 -31.30
CA ASP A 69 -15.49 -5.86 -32.57
C ASP A 69 -15.12 -6.76 -33.77
N ALA A 70 -13.99 -7.48 -33.70
CA ALA A 70 -13.58 -8.45 -34.73
C ALA A 70 -14.54 -9.65 -34.84
N GLY A 71 -15.10 -10.12 -33.72
CA GLY A 71 -16.13 -11.16 -33.71
C GLY A 71 -17.45 -10.68 -34.31
N SER A 72 -17.85 -9.44 -34.03
CA SER A 72 -19.07 -8.82 -34.58
C SER A 72 -18.98 -8.61 -36.10
N LEU A 73 -17.81 -8.23 -36.63
CA LEU A 73 -17.58 -8.08 -38.06
C LEU A 73 -17.70 -9.41 -38.84
N SER A 74 -17.60 -10.56 -38.17
CA SER A 74 -17.77 -11.88 -38.79
C SER A 74 -19.24 -12.30 -38.90
N ASP A 75 -20.12 -11.78 -38.03
CA ASP A 75 -21.56 -12.09 -38.00
C ASP A 75 -22.34 -11.25 -39.05
N ASP A 76 -21.86 -10.05 -39.39
CA ASP A 76 -22.48 -9.16 -40.40
C ASP A 76 -22.30 -9.64 -41.86
N ILE A 77 -21.47 -10.67 -42.11
CA ILE A 77 -21.23 -11.19 -43.46
C ILE A 77 -22.31 -12.21 -43.89
N ASP A 78 -23.11 -12.71 -42.95
CA ASP A 78 -24.16 -13.69 -43.21
C ASP A 78 -25.53 -13.06 -43.55
N ASP A 79 -25.66 -11.72 -43.52
CA ASP A 79 -26.89 -10.99 -43.86
C ASP A 79 -26.86 -10.42 -45.29
N VAL A 80 -26.48 -11.26 -46.26
CA VAL A 80 -26.56 -10.91 -47.69
C VAL A 80 -28.04 -10.94 -48.11
N GLU A 81 -28.72 -9.80 -48.01
CA GLU A 81 -30.06 -9.62 -48.59
C GLU A 81 -30.01 -9.93 -50.11
N PRO A 82 -30.89 -10.82 -50.62
CA PRO A 82 -30.88 -11.17 -52.03
C PRO A 82 -31.24 -9.95 -52.90
N PRO A 83 -30.63 -9.79 -54.08
CA PRO A 83 -30.83 -8.61 -54.92
C PRO A 83 -32.31 -8.44 -55.30
N PRO A 84 -32.81 -7.18 -55.40
CA PRO A 84 -34.23 -6.92 -55.55
C PRO A 84 -34.77 -7.46 -56.89
N PRO A 85 -36.02 -7.94 -56.92
CA PRO A 85 -36.63 -8.46 -58.14
C PRO A 85 -36.77 -7.32 -59.16
N HIS A 86 -36.11 -7.48 -60.30
CA HIS A 86 -36.30 -6.60 -61.45
C HIS A 86 -37.63 -6.95 -62.13
N TYR A 87 -38.61 -6.04 -62.05
CA TYR A 87 -39.90 -6.12 -62.75
C TYR A 87 -39.78 -5.85 -64.25
#